data_AF-A0A4Z2E5I5-F1
#
_entry.id   AF-A0A4Z2E5I5-F1
#
_cell.length_a   1.000
_cell.length_b   1.000
_cell.length_c   1.000
_cell.angle_alpha   90.00
_cell.angle_beta   90.00
_cell.angle_gamma   90.00
#
_symmetry.space_group_name_H-M   'P 1'
#
loop_
_entity.id
_entity.type
_entity.pdbx_description
1 polymer ?
#
loop_
_entity_poly.entity_id
_entity_poly.type
_entity_poly.pdbx_seq_one_letter_code
_entity_poly.pdbx_strand_id
1 'polypeptide(L)'
;MSSGDALTPGKTGGVGSAIFNLHDNGTLDYQVAGLSGEFLGLTIELKPRRRNKRSVLYDLTADYDRAAGRARGSWSRLEARHVHMLLQNELFINVATAHGREGELRGQIRALLYSGLEAPRHGEHPGAPGSTR
;
A
#
# COMPACT_ATOMS: atom_id res chain seq x y z
N MET A 1 9.58 1.15 1.47
CA MET A 1 9.96 2.06 0.35
C MET A 1 11.25 2.77 0.71
N SER A 2 12.07 3.08 -0.29
CA SER A 2 13.40 3.67 -0.09
C SER A 2 13.70 4.71 -1.18
N SER A 3 14.59 5.64 -0.86
CA SER A 3 15.07 6.64 -1.82
C SER A 3 15.86 6.03 -2.99
N GLY A 4 16.50 4.87 -2.81
CA GLY A 4 17.22 4.18 -3.87
C GLY A 4 16.35 3.68 -5.03
N ASP A 5 15.06 3.46 -4.77
CA ASP A 5 14.10 2.96 -5.77
C ASP A 5 13.39 4.10 -6.53
N ALA A 6 13.67 5.36 -6.21
CA ALA A 6 13.06 6.52 -6.84
C ALA A 6 13.54 6.72 -8.29
N LEU A 7 12.70 7.37 -9.12
CA LEU A 7 13.05 7.71 -10.51
C LEU A 7 14.28 8.63 -10.57
N THR A 8 14.43 9.47 -9.55
CA THR A 8 15.54 10.39 -9.38
C THR A 8 16.01 10.22 -7.93
N PRO A 9 16.96 9.30 -7.65
CA PRO A 9 17.35 8.96 -6.28
C PRO A 9 17.80 10.19 -5.48
N GLY A 10 17.09 10.50 -4.40
CA GLY A 10 17.43 11.59 -3.49
C GLY A 10 18.60 11.23 -2.58
N LYS A 11 19.44 12.20 -2.20
CA LYS A 11 20.56 12.00 -1.25
C LYS A 11 20.12 11.79 0.21
N THR A 12 18.83 11.76 0.46
CA THR A 12 18.23 11.60 1.78
C THR A 12 18.03 10.11 2.04
N GLY A 13 18.58 9.62 3.16
CA GLY A 13 18.42 8.24 3.63
C GLY A 13 17.01 7.95 4.13
N GLY A 14 16.00 8.53 3.49
CA GLY A 14 14.63 8.43 3.89
C GLY A 14 14.07 7.04 3.65
N VAL A 15 13.27 6.59 4.61
CA VAL A 15 12.56 5.33 4.55
C VAL A 15 11.10 5.60 4.83
N GLY A 16 10.22 4.78 4.28
CA GLY A 16 8.80 4.85 4.56
C GLY A 16 8.18 3.46 4.47
N SER A 17 6.98 3.32 5.03
CA SER A 17 6.20 2.09 4.95
C SER A 17 4.81 2.38 4.41
N ALA A 18 4.32 1.51 3.53
CA ALA A 18 2.96 1.52 3.04
C ALA A 18 2.38 0.12 3.11
N ILE A 19 1.14 0.03 3.60
CA ILE A 19 0.37 -1.20 3.70
C ILE A 19 -0.90 -0.99 2.86
N PHE A 20 -1.24 -2.02 2.08
CA PHE A 20 -2.41 -2.05 1.21
C PHE A 20 -3.20 -3.32 1.49
N ASN A 21 -4.49 -3.19 1.78
CA ASN A 21 -5.39 -4.30 2.05
C ASN A 21 -6.48 -4.31 0.98
N LEU A 22 -6.43 -5.30 0.08
CA LEU A 22 -7.45 -5.51 -0.93
C LEU A 22 -8.52 -6.45 -0.37
N HIS A 23 -9.77 -5.98 -0.35
CA HIS A 23 -10.93 -6.74 0.08
C HIS A 23 -11.59 -7.46 -1.10
N ASP A 24 -12.33 -8.54 -0.82
CA ASP A 24 -13.03 -9.34 -1.84
C ASP A 24 -14.08 -8.56 -2.63
N ASN A 25 -14.62 -7.49 -2.02
CA ASN A 25 -15.57 -6.58 -2.68
C ASN A 25 -14.90 -5.55 -3.62
N GLY A 26 -13.58 -5.63 -3.81
CA GLY A 26 -12.79 -4.71 -4.64
C GLY A 26 -12.45 -3.38 -3.98
N THR A 27 -12.68 -3.26 -2.67
CA THR A 27 -12.22 -2.10 -1.88
C THR A 27 -10.74 -2.25 -1.57
N LEU A 28 -9.97 -1.16 -1.68
CA LEU A 28 -8.58 -1.13 -1.24
C LEU A 28 -8.38 -0.10 -0.15
N ASP A 29 -8.03 -0.59 1.05
CA ASP A 29 -7.58 0.27 2.13
C ASP A 29 -6.06 0.46 2.03
N TYR A 30 -5.60 1.67 2.32
CA TYR A 30 -4.19 1.98 2.35
C TYR A 30 -3.82 2.78 3.58
N GLN A 31 -2.60 2.55 4.04
CA GLN A 31 -1.97 3.35 5.08
C GLN A 31 -0.49 3.54 4.75
N VAL A 32 -0.05 4.79 4.77
CA VAL A 32 1.35 5.17 4.53
C VAL A 32 1.86 5.95 5.73
N ALA A 33 3.02 5.57 6.26
CA ALA A 33 3.59 6.15 7.47
C ALA A 33 5.12 6.18 7.44
N GLY A 34 5.67 6.96 8.38
CA GLY A 34 7.12 7.06 8.58
C GLY A 34 7.82 7.86 7.48
N LEU A 35 7.12 8.78 6.82
CA LEU A 35 7.72 9.62 5.78
C LEU A 35 8.74 10.56 6.42
N SER A 36 10.02 10.36 6.12
CA SER A 36 11.09 11.26 6.54
C SER A 36 11.16 12.46 5.58
N GLY A 37 11.00 13.68 6.09
CA GLY A 37 11.16 14.91 5.31
C GLY A 37 9.87 15.71 5.11
N GLU A 38 9.98 16.84 4.42
CA GLU A 38 8.84 17.73 4.14
C GLU A 38 7.95 17.14 3.04
N PHE A 39 6.79 16.61 3.43
CA PHE A 39 5.81 16.02 2.52
C PHE A 39 5.23 17.05 1.53
N LEU A 40 5.33 16.74 0.23
CA LEU A 40 4.70 17.52 -0.84
C LEU A 40 3.58 16.78 -1.56
N GLY A 41 3.65 15.44 -1.64
CA GLY A 41 2.61 14.66 -2.32
C GLY A 41 2.76 13.15 -2.18
N LEU A 42 1.64 12.45 -2.36
CA LEU A 42 1.56 10.99 -2.33
C LEU A 42 0.78 10.52 -3.56
N THR A 43 1.35 9.61 -4.34
CA THR A 43 0.70 9.13 -5.57
C THR A 43 0.94 7.63 -5.78
N ILE A 44 -0.06 6.93 -6.30
CA ILE A 44 0.13 5.60 -6.88
C ILE A 44 0.34 5.74 -8.38
N GLU A 45 1.36 5.06 -8.89
CA GLU A 45 1.82 5.13 -10.27
C GLU A 45 1.97 3.75 -10.89
N LEU A 46 1.89 3.73 -12.22
CA LEU A 46 2.32 2.59 -13.02
C LEU A 46 3.83 2.56 -13.18
N LYS A 47 4.34 1.38 -13.57
CA LYS A 47 5.68 1.28 -14.16
C LYS A 47 5.80 2.30 -15.31
N PRO A 48 6.80 3.20 -15.29
CA PRO A 48 6.97 4.17 -16.37
C PRO A 48 7.25 3.44 -17.68
N ARG A 49 6.42 3.68 -18.70
CA ARG A 49 6.68 3.15 -20.07
C ARG A 49 7.85 3.86 -20.76
N ARG A 50 8.19 5.07 -20.30
CA ARG A 50 9.35 5.86 -20.75
C ARG A 50 10.11 6.36 -19.53
N ARG A 51 11.44 6.40 -19.62
CA ARG A 51 12.36 6.63 -18.49
C ARG A 51 12.08 7.92 -17.69
N ASN A 52 11.41 8.92 -18.28
CA ASN A 52 11.18 10.24 -17.66
C ASN A 52 9.70 10.66 -17.63
N LYS A 53 8.73 9.75 -17.82
CA LYS A 53 7.30 10.11 -17.76
C LYS A 53 6.59 9.34 -16.65
N ARG A 54 6.22 10.05 -15.59
CA ARG A 54 5.36 9.54 -14.51
C ARG A 54 3.99 9.19 -15.08
N SER A 55 3.44 8.06 -14.65
CA SER A 55 2.10 7.59 -15.02
C SER A 55 1.29 7.46 -13.75
N VAL A 56 0.77 8.59 -13.26
CA VAL A 56 -0.03 8.67 -12.04
C VAL A 56 -1.41 8.06 -12.30
N LEU A 57 -1.78 7.09 -11.48
CA LEU A 57 -3.15 6.54 -11.45
C LEU A 57 -4.01 7.25 -10.41
N TYR A 58 -3.46 7.43 -9.20
CA TYR A 58 -4.19 8.00 -8.07
C TYR A 58 -3.34 9.02 -7.35
N ASP A 59 -3.96 10.16 -7.05
CA ASP A 59 -3.40 11.19 -6.17
C ASP A 59 -4.01 11.03 -4.77
N LEU A 60 -3.13 10.76 -3.81
CA LEU A 60 -3.42 10.51 -2.40
C LEU A 60 -3.01 11.68 -1.51
N THR A 61 -2.57 12.78 -2.10
CA THR A 61 -2.00 13.92 -1.37
C THR A 61 -2.98 14.52 -0.38
N ALA A 62 -4.28 14.51 -0.72
CA ALA A 62 -5.35 15.01 0.15
C ALA A 62 -5.57 14.16 1.41
N ASP A 63 -5.21 12.88 1.39
CA ASP A 63 -5.44 11.95 2.50
C ASP A 63 -4.30 11.98 3.54
N TYR A 64 -3.27 12.80 3.29
CA TYR A 64 -2.14 12.93 4.19
C TYR A 64 -2.46 13.87 5.36
N ASP A 65 -2.48 13.30 6.56
CA ASP A 65 -2.56 14.03 7.80
C ASP A 65 -1.15 14.48 8.22
N ARG A 66 -0.88 15.79 8.07
CA ARG A 66 0.40 16.39 8.47
C ARG A 66 0.64 16.35 9.97
N ALA A 67 -0.41 16.40 10.80
CA ALA A 67 -0.27 16.36 12.25
C ALA A 67 0.08 14.95 12.72
N ALA A 68 -0.50 13.92 12.08
CA ALA A 68 -0.24 12.53 12.40
C ALA A 68 0.94 11.91 11.62
N GLY A 69 1.49 12.61 10.61
CA GLY A 69 2.60 12.13 9.79
C GLY A 69 2.28 10.88 8.98
N ARG A 70 1.01 10.70 8.57
CA ARG A 70 0.53 9.52 7.85
C ARG A 70 -0.60 9.85 6.88
N ALA A 71 -0.67 9.08 5.80
CA ALA A 71 -1.85 9.04 4.94
C ALA A 71 -2.64 7.76 5.21
N ARG A 72 -3.97 7.86 5.23
CA ARG A 72 -4.86 6.70 5.29
C ARG A 72 -6.12 6.98 4.50
N GLY A 73 -6.65 5.95 3.85
CA GLY A 73 -7.92 6.05 3.15
C GLY A 73 -8.36 4.73 2.57
N SER A 74 -9.46 4.80 1.84
CA SER A 74 -10.12 3.65 1.25
C SER A 74 -10.64 4.00 -0.12
N TRP A 75 -10.41 3.13 -1.10
CA TRP A 75 -10.99 3.25 -2.43
C TRP A 75 -12.06 2.20 -2.63
N SER A 76 -13.32 2.65 -2.60
CA SER A 76 -14.44 1.85 -3.05
C SER A 76 -14.51 1.92 -4.58
N ARG A 77 -14.58 0.75 -5.25
CA ARG A 77 -14.62 0.58 -6.72
C ARG A 77 -13.29 0.73 -7.46
N LEU A 78 -12.28 -0.04 -7.07
CA LEU A 78 -11.17 -0.26 -7.99
C LEU A 78 -11.67 -0.96 -9.26
N GLU A 79 -11.30 -0.42 -10.42
CA GLU A 79 -11.53 -1.10 -11.68
C GLU A 79 -10.74 -2.42 -11.72
N ALA A 80 -11.33 -3.45 -12.34
CA ALA A 80 -10.72 -4.78 -12.44
C ALA A 80 -9.29 -4.75 -13.01
N ARG A 81 -9.01 -3.82 -13.95
CA ARG A 81 -7.66 -3.62 -14.49
C ARG A 81 -6.66 -3.17 -13.41
N HIS A 82 -7.05 -2.29 -12.50
CA HIS A 82 -6.15 -1.78 -11.46
C HIS A 82 -5.90 -2.82 -10.38
N VAL A 83 -6.93 -3.63 -10.06
CA VAL A 83 -6.77 -4.80 -9.20
C VAL A 83 -5.80 -5.80 -9.83
N HIS A 84 -5.97 -6.11 -11.11
CA HIS A 84 -5.04 -6.99 -11.82
C HIS A 84 -3.60 -6.47 -11.77
N MET A 85 -3.38 -5.19 -12.07
CA MET A 85 -2.06 -4.56 -12.02
C MET A 85 -1.45 -4.58 -10.62
N LEU A 86 -2.25 -4.38 -9.57
CA LEU A 86 -1.81 -4.52 -8.18
C LEU A 86 -1.32 -5.94 -7.89
N LEU A 87 -2.10 -6.95 -8.29
CA LEU A 87 -1.78 -8.37 -8.09
C LEU A 87 -0.57 -8.82 -8.92
N GLN A 88 -0.32 -8.19 -10.07
CA GLN A 88 0.89 -8.41 -10.89
C GLN A 88 2.11 -7.61 -10.39
N ASN A 89 2.00 -6.91 -9.25
CA ASN A 89 3.04 -6.05 -8.69
C ASN A 89 3.47 -4.92 -9.66
N GLU A 90 2.58 -4.43 -10.52
CA GLU A 90 2.90 -3.39 -11.52
C GLU A 90 2.71 -1.96 -10.99
N LEU A 91 2.15 -1.82 -9.79
CA LEU A 91 1.88 -0.55 -9.15
C LEU A 91 3.04 -0.13 -8.23
N PHE A 92 3.26 1.17 -8.17
CA PHE A 92 4.28 1.81 -7.35
C PHE A 92 3.64 2.88 -6.49
N ILE A 93 4.06 2.99 -5.24
CA ILE A 93 3.76 4.13 -4.39
C ILE A 93 4.93 5.11 -4.46
N ASN A 94 4.63 6.39 -4.63
CA ASN A 94 5.61 7.45 -4.75
C ASN A 94 5.27 8.58 -3.77
N VAL A 95 6.29 9.03 -3.04
CA VAL A 95 6.21 10.16 -2.11
C VAL A 95 7.09 11.27 -2.67
N ALA A 96 6.47 12.41 -2.97
CA ALA A 96 7.18 13.63 -3.33
C ALA A 96 7.45 14.44 -2.07
N THR A 97 8.67 14.93 -1.92
CA THR A 97 9.08 15.82 -0.83
C THR A 97 9.83 17.03 -1.37
N ALA A 98 10.08 18.02 -0.51
CA ALA A 98 10.77 19.26 -0.90
C ALA A 98 12.16 19.02 -1.51
N HIS A 99 12.84 17.96 -1.11
CA HIS A 99 14.16 17.59 -1.61
C HIS A 99 14.12 16.76 -2.91
N GLY A 100 12.93 16.36 -3.40
CA GLY A 100 12.76 15.58 -4.62
C GLY A 100 11.32 15.56 -5.15
N ARG A 101 10.98 16.51 -6.06
CA ARG A 101 9.64 16.64 -6.69
C ARG A 101 9.25 15.45 -7.59
N GLU A 102 10.22 14.68 -8.05
CA GLU A 102 10.02 13.48 -8.89
C GLU A 102 9.96 12.17 -8.09
N GLY A 103 9.93 12.26 -6.76
CA GLY A 103 9.90 11.11 -5.85
C GLY A 103 11.20 11.05 -5.07
N GLU A 104 11.13 11.38 -3.78
CA GLU A 104 12.23 11.10 -2.86
C GLU A 104 12.12 9.67 -2.35
N LEU A 105 10.90 9.11 -2.20
CA LEU A 105 10.69 7.73 -1.81
C LEU A 105 9.79 7.04 -2.83
N ARG A 106 10.25 5.93 -3.39
CA ARG A 106 9.43 5.07 -4.23
C ARG A 106 9.48 3.64 -3.71
N GLY A 107 8.40 2.91 -3.90
CA GLY A 107 8.35 1.49 -3.59
C GLY A 107 7.41 0.78 -4.52
N GLN A 108 7.79 -0.41 -4.96
CA GLN A 108 6.86 -1.31 -5.63
C GLN A 108 5.84 -1.82 -4.61
N ILE A 109 4.57 -1.79 -4.97
CA ILE A 109 3.52 -2.41 -4.18
C ILE A 109 3.54 -3.89 -4.52
N ARG A 110 3.93 -4.71 -3.53
CA ARG A 110 3.97 -6.16 -3.69
C ARG A 110 2.79 -6.77 -2.96
N ALA A 111 1.93 -7.46 -3.69
CA ALA A 111 0.88 -8.26 -3.08
C ALA A 111 1.55 -9.43 -2.37
N LEU A 112 1.48 -9.43 -1.04
CA LEU A 112 1.75 -10.63 -0.26
C LEU A 112 0.46 -11.45 -0.34
N LEU A 113 0.47 -12.48 -1.19
CA LEU A 113 -0.56 -13.51 -1.15
C LEU A 113 -0.44 -14.19 0.21
N TYR A 114 -1.20 -13.73 1.19
CA TYR A 114 -1.37 -14.48 2.43
C TYR A 114 -2.21 -15.71 2.09
N SER A 115 -1.56 -16.81 1.72
CA SER A 115 -2.18 -18.13 1.60
C SER A 115 -2.24 -18.84 2.96
N GLY A 116 -2.45 -18.09 4.04
CA GLY A 116 -2.55 -18.64 5.39
C GLY A 116 -3.98 -19.06 5.66
N LEU A 117 -4.23 -20.35 5.38
CA LEU A 117 -5.11 -21.24 6.12
C LEU A 117 -6.09 -20.53 7.05
N GLU A 118 -7.38 -20.59 6.71
CA GLU A 118 -8.42 -20.68 7.73
C GLU A 118 -8.00 -21.82 8.68
N ALA A 119 -7.27 -21.52 9.75
CA ALA A 119 -7.20 -22.45 10.86
C ALA A 119 -8.66 -22.60 11.29
N PRO A 120 -9.27 -23.79 11.17
CA PRO A 120 -10.64 -23.97 11.62
C PRO A 120 -10.66 -23.50 13.06
N ARG A 121 -11.44 -22.46 13.35
CA ARG A 121 -11.79 -22.20 14.73
C ARG A 121 -12.50 -23.48 15.15
N HIS A 122 -11.85 -24.31 15.96
CA HIS A 122 -12.49 -25.40 16.66
C HIS A 122 -13.50 -24.76 17.63
N GLY A 123 -14.65 -24.35 17.07
CA GLY A 123 -15.89 -24.21 17.79
C GLY A 123 -16.46 -25.61 17.99
N GLU A 124 -16.91 -25.85 19.22
CA GLU A 124 -17.79 -26.93 19.61
C GLU A 124 -17.22 -28.35 19.52
N HIS A 125 -16.69 -28.78 20.66
CA HIS A 125 -17.01 -30.13 21.12
C HIS A 125 -18.35 -30.04 21.89
N PRO A 126 -19.50 -30.48 21.33
CA PRO A 126 -20.68 -30.72 22.15
C PRO A 126 -20.38 -31.93 23.02
N GLY A 127 -20.30 -31.72 24.33
CA GLY A 127 -20.17 -32.80 25.31
C GLY A 127 -21.32 -33.79 25.14
N ALA A 128 -21.00 -35.00 24.70
CA ALA A 128 -21.92 -36.12 24.65
C ALA A 128 -22.16 -36.70 26.07
N PRO A 129 -23.26 -37.42 26.31
CA PRO A 129 -23.87 -37.62 27.62
C PRO A 129 -23.23 -38.77 28.40
N GLY A 130 -22.98 -38.54 29.70
CA GLY A 130 -22.47 -39.55 30.64
C GLY A 130 -23.51 -39.92 31.69
N SER A 131 -24.13 -41.08 31.49
CA SER A 131 -25.06 -41.76 32.40
C SER A 131 -24.35 -42.31 33.65
N THR A 132 -24.98 -42.11 34.81
CA THR A 132 -25.08 -43.02 35.97
C THR A 132 -23.82 -43.63 36.60
N ARG A 133 -23.52 -43.25 37.84
CA ARG A 133 -23.62 -44.13 39.03
C ARG A 133 -23.56 -43.35 40.32
#